data_AF-A0A3D4YG06-F1
#
_entry.id   AF-A0A3D4YG06-F1
#
_cell.length_a   1.000
_cell.length_b   1.000
_cell.length_c   1.000
_cell.angle_alpha   90.00
_cell.angle_beta   90.00
_cell.angle_gamma   90.00
#
_symmetry.space_group_name_H-M   'P 1'
#
loop_
_entity.id
_entity.type
_entity.pdbx_description
1 polymer ?
#
loop_
_entity_poly.entity_id
_entity_poly.type
_entity_poly.pdbx_seq_one_letter_code
_entity_poly.pdbx_strand_id
1 'polypeptide(L)' 'MEVEAAKMIGAGLAVFALLGVGIGLGNIFSSLLSGISRNPEASQELFSKAILGFALTESVALLAFIVSLLILFK' A
#
# COMPACT_ATOMS: atom_id res chain seq x y z
N MET A 1 3.69 14.61 29.69
CA MET A 1 3.48 14.56 28.23
C MET A 1 2.01 14.28 28.03
N GLU A 2 1.26 15.24 27.50
CA GLU A 2 -0.19 15.15 27.32
C GLU A 2 -0.54 13.98 26.41
N VAL A 3 -1.51 13.15 26.79
CA VAL A 3 -1.96 11.97 26.02
C VAL A 3 -2.35 12.37 24.58
N GLU A 4 -2.92 13.57 24.42
CA GLU A 4 -3.24 14.21 23.14
C GLU A 4 -2.03 14.26 22.18
N ALA A 5 -0.88 14.73 22.69
CA ALA A 5 0.33 14.85 21.90
C ALA A 5 0.86 13.47 21.47
N ALA A 6 0.75 12.47 22.35
CA ALA A 6 1.11 11.09 22.03
C ALA A 6 0.18 10.48 20.97
N LYS A 7 -1.13 10.78 21.00
CA LYS A 7 -2.10 10.37 19.96
C LYS A 7 -1.74 10.96 18.60
N MET A 8 -1.43 12.26 18.53
CA MET A 8 -1.06 12.91 17.27
C MET A 8 0.21 12.30 16.65
N ILE A 9 1.24 12.06 17.47
CA ILE A 9 2.48 11.41 17.00
C ILE A 9 2.22 9.96 16.59
N GLY A 10 1.49 9.20 17.41
CA GLY A 10 1.16 7.80 17.14
C GLY A 10 0.35 7.61 15.85
N ALA A 11 -0.60 8.50 15.58
CA ALA A 11 -1.37 8.50 14.33
C ALA A 11 -0.51 8.73 13.09
N GLY A 12 0.47 9.65 13.18
CA GLY A 12 1.45 9.88 12.12
C GLY A 12 2.40 8.69 11.91
N LEU A 13 2.81 8.02 12.98
CA LEU A 13 3.64 6.81 12.89
C LEU A 13 2.87 5.62 12.31
N ALA A 14 1.57 5.50 12.60
CA ALA A 14 0.74 4.40 12.07
C ALA A 14 0.68 4.40 10.54
N VAL A 15 0.67 5.56 9.89
CA VAL A 15 0.66 5.68 8.43
C VAL A 15 2.03 5.46 7.77
N PHE A 16 3.11 5.29 8.52
CA PHE A 16 4.45 5.08 7.95
C PHE A 16 4.53 3.82 7.05
N ALA A 17 3.66 2.84 7.28
CA ALA A 17 3.53 1.65 6.43
C ALA A 17 3.21 1.98 4.95
N LEU A 18 2.60 3.14 4.66
CA LEU A 18 2.31 3.59 3.29
C LEU A 18 3.58 3.79 2.45
N LEU A 19 4.74 4.04 3.08
CA LEU A 19 6.02 4.09 2.35
C LEU A 19 6.33 2.74 1.70
N GLY A 20 6.16 1.64 2.44
CA GLY A 20 6.38 0.29 1.94
C GLY A 20 5.36 -0.10 0.86
N VAL A 21 4.11 0.32 1.02
CA VAL A 21 3.04 0.15 0.04
C VAL A 21 3.41 0.85 -1.27
N GLY A 22 3.83 2.12 -1.22
CA GLY A 22 4.23 2.88 -2.40
C GLY A 22 5.37 2.22 -3.18
N ILE A 23 6.39 1.72 -2.46
CA ILE A 23 7.50 0.96 -3.07
C ILE A 23 6.97 -0.36 -3.68
N GLY A 24 6.12 -1.09 -2.96
CA GLY A 24 5.53 -2.35 -3.42
C GLY A 24 4.72 -2.17 -4.69
N LEU A 25 3.85 -1.16 -4.76
CA LEU A 25 3.08 -0.84 -5.94
C LEU A 25 3.97 -0.45 -7.13
N GLY A 26 4.98 0.39 -6.89
CA GLY A 26 5.96 0.75 -7.91
C GLY A 26 6.61 -0.48 -8.54
N ASN A 27 7.03 -1.45 -7.72
CA ASN A 27 7.65 -2.69 -8.18
C ASN A 27 6.66 -3.60 -8.93
N ILE A 28 5.42 -3.73 -8.44
CA ILE A 28 4.38 -4.55 -9.08
C ILE A 28 4.09 -4.02 -10.49
N PHE A 29 3.82 -2.72 -10.63
CA PHE A 29 3.48 -2.13 -11.91
C PHE A 29 4.70 -2.03 -12.85
N SER A 30 5.90 -1.77 -12.33
CA SER A 30 7.13 -1.82 -13.14
C SER A 30 7.37 -3.20 -13.74
N SER A 31 7.17 -4.26 -12.94
CA SER A 31 7.30 -5.65 -13.39
C SER A 31 6.22 -6.02 -14.40
N LEU A 32 4.99 -5.55 -14.19
CA LEU A 32 3.88 -5.71 -15.13
C LEU A 32 4.21 -5.10 -16.50
N LEU A 33 4.60 -3.83 -16.53
CA LEU A 33 4.95 -3.14 -17.78
C LEU A 33 6.11 -3.86 -18.50
N SER A 34 7.16 -4.21 -17.76
CA SER A 34 8.30 -4.94 -18.31
C SER A 34 7.91 -6.31 -18.87
N GLY A 35 6.99 -7.02 -18.21
CA GLY A 35 6.46 -8.30 -18.68
C GLY A 35 5.63 -8.15 -19.95
N ILE A 36 4.72 -7.17 -19.99
CA ILE A 36 3.90 -6.86 -21.16
C ILE A 36 4.77 -6.45 -22.35
N SER A 37 5.80 -5.62 -22.14
CA SER A 37 6.71 -5.22 -23.20
C SER A 37 7.47 -6.39 -23.82
N ARG A 38 7.74 -7.46 -23.06
CA ARG A 38 8.42 -8.67 -23.55
C ARG A 38 7.46 -9.66 -24.21
N ASN A 39 6.23 -9.76 -23.72
CA ASN A 39 5.19 -10.62 -24.30
C ASN A 39 3.81 -9.94 -24.21
N PRO A 40 3.41 -9.20 -25.26
CA PRO A 40 2.12 -8.50 -25.28
C PRO A 40 0.90 -9.43 -25.22
N GLU A 41 1.02 -10.65 -25.73
CA GLU A 41 -0.07 -11.64 -25.75
C GLU A 41 -0.44 -12.10 -24.33
N ALA A 42 0.51 -12.10 -23.40
CA ALA A 42 0.29 -12.45 -21.99
C ALA A 42 -0.29 -11.30 -21.14
N SER A 43 -0.61 -10.15 -21.74
CA SER A 43 -0.96 -8.92 -21.01
C SER A 43 -2.15 -9.09 -20.05
N GLN A 44 -3.20 -9.78 -20.48
CA GLN A 44 -4.39 -9.98 -19.66
C GLN A 44 -4.11 -10.86 -18.42
N GLU A 45 -3.32 -11.92 -18.59
CA GLU A 45 -2.92 -12.81 -17.48
C GLU A 45 -2.01 -12.08 -16.50
N LEU A 46 -1.00 -11.35 -17.01
CA LEU A 46 -0.09 -10.57 -16.19
C LEU A 46 -0.83 -9.47 -15.43
N PHE A 47 -1.78 -8.78 -16.07
CA PHE A 47 -2.62 -7.77 -15.42
C PHE A 47 -3.45 -8.38 -14.29
N SER A 48 -4.10 -9.54 -14.52
CA SER A 48 -4.87 -10.22 -13.48
C SER A 48 -4.01 -10.55 -12.24
N LYS A 49 -2.78 -11.05 -12.46
CA LYS A 49 -1.81 -11.32 -11.38
C LYS A 49 -1.36 -10.04 -10.68
N ALA A 50 -1.12 -8.97 -11.43
CA ALA A 50 -0.74 -7.68 -10.87
C ALA A 50 -1.84 -7.06 -10.00
N ILE A 51 -3.11 -7.19 -10.39
CA ILE A 51 -4.25 -6.71 -9.59
C ILE A 51 -4.37 -7.46 -8.26
N LEU A 52 -4.11 -8.77 -8.22
CA LEU A 52 -4.04 -9.51 -6.96
C LEU A 52 -2.92 -8.96 -6.06
N GLY A 53 -1.71 -8.76 -6.61
CA GLY A 53 -0.60 -8.18 -5.87
C GLY A 53 -0.90 -6.77 -5.35
N PHE A 54 -1.53 -5.94 -6.19
CA PHE A 54 -2.00 -4.59 -5.84
C PHE A 54 -2.98 -4.66 -4.66
N ALA A 55 -4.03 -5.49 -4.75
CA ALA A 55 -5.06 -5.57 -3.72
C ALA A 55 -4.50 -6.01 -2.36
N LEU A 56 -3.58 -6.98 -2.36
CA LEU A 56 -2.89 -7.43 -1.14
C LEU A 56 -2.01 -6.33 -0.53
N THR A 57 -1.29 -5.58 -1.39
CA THR A 57 -0.44 -4.47 -0.96
C THR A 57 -1.27 -3.31 -0.40
N GLU A 58 -2.36 -2.96 -1.08
CA GLU A 58 -3.27 -1.89 -0.68
C GLU A 58 -4.01 -2.21 0.62
N SER A 59 -4.30 -3.49 0.88
CA SER A 59 -4.90 -3.91 2.15
C SER A 59 -4.06 -3.52 3.36
N VAL A 60 -2.73 -3.54 3.24
CA VAL A 60 -1.81 -3.07 4.30
C VAL A 60 -1.94 -1.56 4.51
N ALA A 61 -2.07 -0.80 3.42
CA ALA A 61 -2.28 0.65 3.46
C ALA A 61 -3.59 1.01 4.18
N LEU A 62 -4.67 0.30 3.85
CA LEU A 62 -5.98 0.50 4.45
C LEU A 62 -5.96 0.16 5.96
N LEU A 63 -5.30 -0.92 6.36
CA LEU A 63 -5.16 -1.27 7.77
C LEU A 63 -4.38 -0.19 8.55
N ALA A 64 -3.26 0.29 8.00
CA ALA A 64 -2.48 1.37 8.60
C ALA A 64 -3.28 2.66 8.74
N PHE A 65 -4.07 3.00 7.72
CA PHE A 65 -4.96 4.16 7.74
C PHE A 65 -6.07 4.02 8.80
N ILE A 66 -6.72 2.86 8.87
CA ILE A 66 -7.75 2.59 9.89
C ILE A 66 -7.16 2.72 11.31
N VAL A 67 -5.96 2.17 11.56
CA VAL A 67 -5.30 2.30 12.86
C VAL A 67 -5.01 3.77 13.18
N SER A 68 -4.54 4.56 12.20
CA SER A 68 -4.32 5.99 12.38
C SER A 68 -5.60 6.74 12.77
N LEU A 69 -6.72 6.46 12.07
CA LEU A 69 -8.03 7.05 12.41
C LEU A 69 -8.52 6.64 13.80
N LEU A 70 -8.32 5.37 14.18
CA LEU A 70 -8.67 4.90 15.52
C LEU A 70 -7.84 5.62 16.60
N ILE A 71 -6.55 5.85 16.36
CA ILE A 71 -5.70 6.61 17.29
C ILE A 71 -6.15 8.07 17.39
N LEU A 72 -6.64 8.69 16.31
CA LEU A 72 -7.08 10.09 16.35
C LEU A 72 -8.43 10.25 17.05
N PHE A 73 -9.41 9.42 16.70
CA PHE A 73 -10.82 9.69 17.02
C PHE A 73 -11.41 8.81 18.13
N LYS A 74 -10.66 7.82 18.61
CA LYS A 74 -11.03 6.99 19.76
C LYS A 74 -10.10 7.25 20.93
#